data_AF-A0A5C7SKA6-F1
#
_entry.id   AF-A0A5C7SKA6-F1
#
_cell.length_a   1.000
_cell.length_b   1.000
_cell.length_c   1.000
_cell.angle_alpha   90.00
_cell.angle_beta   90.00
_cell.angle_gamma   90.00
#
_symmetry.space_group_name_H-M   'P 1'
#
loop_
_entity.id
_entity.type
_entity.pdbx_description
1 polymer ?
#
loop_
_entity_poly.entity_id
_entity_poly.type
_entity_poly.pdbx_seq_one_letter_code
_entity_poly.pdbx_strand_id
1 'polypeptide(L)' 'CRLGTEKLLALLRTDDWDVARLQALAQTLRDASICGLGQAAPNPVSSLLRFFPAELARAGVRLHAGPPARDTGELQP' A
#
# COMPACT_ATOMS: atom_id res chain seq x y z
N CYS A 1 -3.88 6.35 10.13
CA CYS A 1 -5.03 5.42 10.01
C CYS A 1 -6.06 5.88 8.97
N ARG A 2 -7.06 6.74 9.29
CA ARG A 2 -8.19 7.09 8.38
C ARG A 2 -7.81 7.37 6.92
N LEU A 3 -7.10 8.47 6.65
CA LEU A 3 -6.72 8.85 5.27
C LEU A 3 -5.76 7.85 4.63
N GLY A 4 -4.88 7.23 5.42
CA GLY A 4 -3.92 6.25 4.92
C GLY A 4 -4.61 4.99 4.39
N THR A 5 -5.63 4.50 5.09
CA THR A 5 -6.41 3.33 4.67
C THR A 5 -7.30 3.64 3.48
N GLU A 6 -7.88 4.85 3.40
CA GLU A 6 -8.60 5.31 2.20
C GLU A 6 -7.69 5.36 0.97
N LYS A 7 -6.47 5.91 1.10
CA LYS A 7 -5.45 5.91 0.04
C LYS A 7 -5.01 4.50 -0.35
N LEU A 8 -4.85 3.60 0.63
CA LEU A 8 -4.49 2.21 0.38
C LEU A 8 -5.58 1.52 -0.43
N LEU A 9 -6.85 1.66 -0.02
CA LEU A 9 -7.99 1.11 -0.75
C LEU A 9 -8.07 1.64 -2.18
N ALA A 10 -7.81 2.93 -2.40
CA ALA A 10 -7.83 3.52 -3.74
C ALA A 10 -6.81 2.85 -4.69
N LEU A 11 -5.60 2.53 -4.19
CA LEU A 11 -4.59 1.81 -4.97
C LEU A 11 -5.02 0.37 -5.28
N LEU A 12 -5.59 -0.32 -4.29
CA LEU A 12 -6.01 -1.73 -4.40
C LEU A 12 -7.26 -1.94 -5.28
N ARG A 13 -8.02 -0.89 -5.59
CA ARG A 13 -9.20 -0.97 -6.48
C ARG A 13 -8.86 -1.18 -7.95
N THR A 14 -7.58 -1.08 -8.30
CA THR A 14 -7.09 -1.32 -9.66
C THR A 14 -6.37 -2.67 -9.71
N ASP A 15 -6.26 -3.24 -10.90
CA ASP A 15 -5.45 -4.44 -11.15
C ASP A 15 -4.00 -4.08 -11.55
N ASP A 16 -3.55 -2.84 -11.32
CA ASP A 16 -2.20 -2.36 -11.66
C ASP A 16 -1.55 -1.72 -10.43
N TRP A 17 -0.78 -2.53 -9.71
CA TRP A 17 -0.25 -2.19 -8.39
C TRP A 17 1.18 -1.67 -8.48
N ASP A 18 1.33 -0.41 -8.08
CA ASP A 18 2.63 0.20 -7.81
C ASP A 18 3.16 -0.29 -6.46
N VAL A 19 4.09 -1.23 -6.52
CA VAL A 19 4.67 -1.87 -5.33
C VAL A 19 5.41 -0.86 -4.45
N ALA A 20 6.12 0.09 -5.06
CA ALA A 20 6.90 1.10 -4.32
C ALA A 20 5.97 2.03 -3.55
N ARG A 21 4.88 2.48 -4.18
CA ARG A 21 3.87 3.34 -3.54
C ARG A 21 3.11 2.61 -2.43
N LEU A 22 2.73 1.35 -2.65
CA LEU A 22 2.07 0.52 -1.64
C LEU A 22 2.97 0.32 -0.42
N GLN A 23 4.25 0.04 -0.61
CA GLN A 23 5.22 -0.14 0.48
C GLN A 23 5.48 1.15 1.26
N ALA A 24 5.62 2.29 0.56
CA ALA A 24 5.79 3.59 1.21
C ALA A 24 4.57 3.94 2.07
N LEU A 25 3.36 3.79 1.53
CA LEU A 25 2.13 4.05 2.27
C LEU A 25 1.95 3.07 3.45
N ALA A 26 2.32 1.80 3.26
CA ALA A 26 2.33 0.81 4.33
C ALA A 26 3.27 1.22 5.48
N GLN A 27 4.44 1.78 5.15
CA GLN A 27 5.37 2.30 6.15
C GLN A 27 4.79 3.52 6.88
N THR A 28 4.20 4.47 6.17
CA THR A 28 3.51 5.61 6.79
C THR A 28 2.37 5.16 7.73
N LEU A 29 1.60 4.15 7.33
CA LEU A 29 0.54 3.61 8.18
C LEU A 29 1.09 2.98 9.47
N ARG A 30 2.23 2.28 9.41
CA ARG A 30 2.93 1.73 10.58
C ARG A 30 3.49 2.80 11.50
N ASP A 31 4.15 3.80 10.95
CA ASP A 31 4.89 4.78 11.76
C ASP A 31 3.99 5.89 12.32
N ALA A 32 3.00 6.34 11.55
CA ALA A 32 2.20 7.52 11.89
C ALA A 32 0.84 7.19 12.55
N SER A 33 0.46 5.91 12.67
CA SER A 33 -0.81 5.54 13.31
C SER A 33 -0.68 5.47 14.83
N ILE A 34 -1.59 6.17 15.52
CA ILE A 34 -1.62 6.30 16.98
C ILE A 34 -2.00 4.98 17.69
N CYS A 35 -2.72 4.08 17.02
CA CYS A 35 -3.16 2.81 17.60
C CYS A 35 -2.71 1.60 16.77
N GLY A 36 -2.63 0.44 17.43
CA GLY A 36 -2.17 -0.81 16.81
C GLY A 36 -3.00 -1.26 15.61
N LEU A 37 -4.30 -0.94 15.57
CA LEU A 37 -5.13 -1.25 14.40
C LEU A 37 -4.67 -0.49 13.15
N GLY A 38 -4.36 0.79 13.29
CA GLY A 38 -3.84 1.59 12.17
C GLY A 38 -2.46 1.12 11.72
N GLN A 39 -1.63 0.66 12.66
CA GLN A 39 -0.31 0.11 12.38
C GLN A 39 -0.39 -1.23 11.65
N ALA A 40 -1.39 -2.05 11.98
CA ALA A 40 -1.60 -3.37 11.39
C ALA A 40 -2.42 -3.35 10.08
N ALA A 41 -3.12 -2.25 9.78
CA ALA A 41 -3.92 -2.08 8.57
C ALA A 41 -3.20 -2.47 7.25
N PRO A 42 -1.91 -2.16 7.01
CA PRO A 42 -1.23 -2.53 5.77
C PRO A 42 -0.73 -3.99 5.74
N ASN A 43 -0.89 -4.77 6.82
CA ASN A 43 -0.37 -6.13 6.90
C ASN A 43 -0.93 -7.07 5.82
N PRO A 44 -2.24 -7.09 5.51
CA PRO A 44 -2.77 -7.97 4.46
C PRO A 44 -2.10 -7.74 3.10
N VAL A 45 -1.94 -6.47 2.71
CA VAL A 45 -1.28 -6.11 1.44
C VAL A 45 0.20 -6.47 1.46
N SER A 46 0.90 -6.17 2.56
CA SER A 46 2.32 -6.53 2.70
C SER A 46 2.54 -8.05 2.62
N SER A 47 1.63 -8.82 3.22
CA SER A 47 1.66 -10.29 3.15
C SER A 47 1.38 -10.81 1.75
N LEU A 48 0.41 -10.24 1.01
CA LEU A 48 0.15 -10.62 -0.37
C LEU A 48 1.38 -10.39 -1.27
N LEU A 49 2.00 -9.22 -1.19
CA LEU A 49 3.20 -8.89 -1.95
C LEU A 49 4.39 -9.79 -1.61
N ARG A 50 4.54 -10.18 -0.33
CA ARG A 50 5.66 -10.99 0.14
C ARG A 50 5.50 -12.48 -0.13
N PHE A 51 4.30 -13.02 0.09
CA PHE A 51 4.09 -14.47 0.15
C PHE A 51 3.23 -15.00 -1.00
N PHE A 52 2.42 -14.14 -1.64
CA PHE A 52 1.46 -14.56 -2.67
C PHE A 52 1.57 -13.77 -4.00
N PRO A 53 2.78 -13.44 -4.50
CA PRO A 53 2.90 -12.71 -5.77
C PRO A 53 2.40 -13.52 -6.96
N ALA A 54 2.51 -14.84 -6.92
CA ALA A 54 2.03 -15.72 -7.99
C ALA A 54 0.50 -15.75 -8.05
N GLU A 55 -0.17 -15.75 -6.89
CA GLU A 55 -1.63 -15.71 -6.78
C GLU A 55 -2.17 -14.36 -7.25
N LEU A 56 -1.48 -13.25 -6.93
CA LEU A 56 -1.81 -11.93 -7.46
C LEU A 56 -1.75 -11.92 -8.99
N ALA A 57 -0.67 -12.45 -9.58
CA ALA A 57 -0.55 -12.58 -11.02
C ALA A 57 -1.65 -13.47 -11.63
N ARG A 58 -1.98 -14.60 -10.99
CA ARG A 58 -3.08 -15.48 -11.41
C ARG A 58 -4.45 -14.82 -11.31
N ALA A 59 -4.64 -13.91 -10.35
CA ALA A 59 -5.84 -13.12 -10.19
C ALA A 59 -5.92 -11.94 -11.17
N GLY A 60 -4.91 -11.73 -12.01
CA GLY A 60 -4.88 -10.66 -13.01
C GLY A 60 -4.26 -9.34 -12.53
N VAL A 61 -3.74 -9.29 -11.30
CA VAL A 61 -3.07 -8.12 -10.76
C VAL A 61 -1.66 -8.02 -11.35
N ARG A 62 -1.37 -6.90 -12.02
CA ARG A 62 -0.04 -6.55 -12.48
C ARG A 62 0.73 -5.84 -11.39
N LEU A 63 1.92 -6.33 -11.10
CA LEU A 63 2.84 -5.69 -10.16
C LEU A 63 3.90 -4.95 -10.97
N HIS A 64 4.10 -3.67 -10.69
CA HIS A 64 5.17 -2.90 -11.30
C HIS A 64 5.93 -2.06 -10.27
N ALA A 65 7.19 -1.78 -10.58
CA ALA A 65 7.95 -0.78 -9.85
C ALA A 65 7.54 0.59 -10.39
N GLY A 66 6.76 1.36 -9.62
CA GLY A 66 6.59 2.78 -9.91
C GLY A 66 7.88 3.56 -9.67
N PRO A 67 7.95 4.83 -10.11
CA PRO A 67 9.02 5.72 -9.68
C PRO A 67 9.05 5.76 -8.14
N PRO A 68 10.24 5.93 -7.50
CA PRO A 68 10.33 6.00 -6.06
C PRO A 68 9.33 7.02 -5.54
N ALA A 69 8.53 6.62 -4.55
CA ALA A 69 7.53 7.49 -3.94
C ALA A 69 8.23 8.79 -3.55
N ARG A 70 7.88 9.88 -4.22
CA ARG A 70 8.38 11.20 -3.84
C ARG A 70 7.96 11.42 -2.40
N ASP A 71 8.91 11.81 -1.56
CA ASP A 71 8.64 12.50 -0.31
C ASP A 71 7.74 13.69 -0.66
N THR A 72 6.43 13.46 -0.60
CA THR A 72 5.45 14.51 -0.75
C THR A 72 4.99 14.82 0.66
N GLY A 73 5.76 15.67 1.34
CA GLY A 73 5.27 16.52 2.43
C GLY A 73 4.07 17.41 2.02
N GLU A 74 3.65 17.43 0.75
CA GLU A 74 2.33 17.91 0.35
C GLU A 74 1.28 16.83 0.61
N LEU A 75 0.67 16.96 1.78
CA LEU A 75 -0.74 16.66 1.99
C LEU A 75 -1.55 17.35 0.88
N GLN A 76 -1.78 16.67 -0.26
CA GLN A 76 -2.79 17.12 -1.22
C GLN A 76 -4.11 17.31 -0.47
N PRO A 77 -4.76 18.49 -0.61
CA PRO A 77 -5.96 18.85 0.14
C PRO A 77 -7.15 17.93 -0.16
#